data_AF-A0A067NRW9-F1
#
_entry.id   AF-A0A067NRW9-F1
#
_cell.length_a   1.000
_cell.length_b   1.000
_cell.length_c   1.000
_cell.angle_alpha   90.00
_cell.angle_beta   90.00
_cell.angle_gamma   90.00
#
_symmetry.space_group_name_H-M   'P 1'
#
loop_
_entity.id
_entity.type
_entity.pdbx_description
1 polymer ?
#
loop_
_entity_poly.entity_id
_entity_poly.type
_entity_poly.pdbx_seq_one_letter_code
_entity_poly.pdbx_strand_id
1 'polypeptide(L)' 'MGWQKEFTLSKRSKGCHLVTDEVMSHIMPGLEGVQIGMLFLFIKHTSAALTVNENYDPDVRRGEC' A
#
# COMPACT_ATOMS: atom_id res chain seq x y z
N MET A 1 -19.00 -6.48 11.98
CA MET A 1 -18.03 -5.37 11.98
C MET A 1 -16.99 -5.71 10.92
N GLY A 2 -16.56 -4.78 10.06
CA GLY A 2 -15.49 -5.05 9.10
C GLY A 2 -14.15 -5.30 9.81
N TRP A 3 -13.24 -6.02 9.17
CA TRP A 3 -11.87 -6.16 9.65
C TRP A 3 -11.10 -4.84 9.44
N GLN A 4 -10.39 -4.37 10.46
CA GLN A 4 -9.59 -3.15 10.38
C GLN A 4 -8.29 -3.35 11.16
N LYS A 5 -7.18 -2.89 10.60
CA LYS A 5 -5.87 -2.92 11.24
C LYS A 5 -5.09 -1.64 10.95
N GLU A 6 -4.46 -1.13 11.99
CA GLU A 6 -3.49 -0.05 11.90
C GLU A 6 -2.08 -0.62 12.01
N PHE A 7 -1.19 -0.18 11.13
CA PHE A 7 0.20 -0.59 11.08
C PHE A 7 1.08 0.54 10.53
N THR A 8 2.38 0.43 10.75
CA THR A 8 3.37 1.43 10.34
C THR A 8 4.21 0.88 9.19
N LEU A 9 4.32 1.65 8.12
CA LEU A 9 5.25 1.34 7.03
C LEU A 9 6.69 1.67 7.43
N SER A 10 7.63 0.93 6.87
CA SER A 10 9.06 1.12 7.03
C SER A 10 9.46 2.53 6.57
N LYS A 11 10.36 3.17 7.33
CA LYS A 11 10.88 4.50 7.00
C LYS A 11 11.68 4.44 5.71
N ARG A 12 11.44 5.40 4.81
CA ARG A 12 12.13 5.51 3.53
C ARG A 12 12.51 6.97 3.28
N SER A 13 13.54 7.19 2.46
CA SER A 13 13.91 8.54 2.00
C SER A 13 12.82 9.13 1.09
N LYS A 14 12.91 10.42 0.77
CA LYS A 14 11.97 11.06 -0.17
C LYS A 14 12.02 10.35 -1.53
N GLY A 15 10.85 10.01 -2.07
CA GLY A 15 10.70 9.33 -3.36
C GLY A 15 9.45 8.46 -3.38
N CYS A 16 9.26 7.77 -4.51
CA CYS A 16 8.20 6.78 -4.71
C CYS A 16 8.74 5.40 -4.33
N HIS A 17 7.98 4.62 -3.56
CA HIS A 17 8.42 3.33 -3.06
C HIS A 17 7.34 2.28 -3.24
N LEU A 18 7.75 1.09 -3.66
CA LEU A 18 6.86 -0.06 -3.69
C LEU A 18 6.63 -0.55 -2.26
N VAL A 19 5.36 -0.56 -1.86
CA VAL A 19 4.92 -0.96 -0.52
C VAL A 19 3.95 -2.14 -0.56
N THR A 20 3.70 -2.73 -1.73
CA THR A 20 2.71 -3.80 -1.92
C THR A 20 2.96 -4.98 -0.98
N ASP A 21 4.16 -5.54 -0.96
CA ASP A 21 4.48 -6.71 -0.13
C ASP A 21 4.37 -6.41 1.36
N GLU A 22 4.81 -5.21 1.77
CA GLU A 22 4.72 -4.75 3.14
C GLU A 22 3.26 -4.62 3.58
N VAL A 23 2.42 -3.96 2.77
CA VAL A 23 0.97 -3.83 3.02
C VAL A 23 0.32 -5.22 3.07
N MET A 24 0.61 -6.10 2.12
CA MET A 24 0.06 -7.46 2.06
C MET A 24 0.39 -8.26 3.32
N SER A 25 1.63 -8.17 3.81
CA SER A 25 2.05 -8.86 5.05
C SER A 25 1.23 -8.44 6.26
N HIS A 26 0.77 -7.19 6.30
CA HIS A 26 -0.04 -6.67 7.38
C HIS A 26 -1.53 -7.01 7.22
N ILE A 27 -2.07 -7.01 6.00
CA ILE A 27 -3.51 -7.18 5.74
C ILE A 27 -3.96 -8.62 5.49
N MET A 28 -3.04 -9.55 5.20
CA MET A 28 -3.33 -10.97 4.95
C MET A 28 -4.38 -11.59 5.90
N PRO A 29 -4.28 -11.44 7.24
CA PRO A 29 -5.26 -12.03 8.16
C PRO A 29 -6.69 -11.51 7.99
N GLY A 30 -6.86 -10.30 7.43
CA GLY A 30 -8.16 -9.69 7.14
C GLY A 30 -8.76 -10.12 5.80
N LEU A 31 -7.96 -10.76 4.94
CA LEU A 31 -8.37 -11.24 3.63
C LEU A 31 -8.71 -12.74 3.64
N GLU A 32 -8.44 -13.46 4.75
CA GLU A 32 -8.73 -14.88 4.87
C GLU A 32 -10.23 -15.17 4.63
N GLY A 33 -10.53 -16.01 3.64
CA GLY A 33 -11.90 -16.36 3.26
C GLY A 33 -12.65 -15.28 2.48
N VAL A 34 -12.04 -14.13 2.20
CA VAL A 34 -12.65 -13.05 1.40
C VAL A 34 -12.40 -13.31 -0.08
N GLN A 35 -13.45 -13.68 -0.82
CA GLN A 35 -13.35 -13.87 -2.28
C GLN A 35 -13.63 -12.58 -3.06
N ILE A 36 -14.56 -11.75 -2.59
CA ILE A 36 -14.97 -10.49 -3.21
C ILE A 36 -15.23 -9.48 -2.08
N GLY A 37 -14.70 -8.27 -2.21
CA GLY A 37 -14.85 -7.22 -1.20
C GLY A 37 -14.26 -5.89 -1.62
N MET A 38 -14.22 -4.95 -0.67
CA MET A 38 -13.58 -3.64 -0.84
C MET A 38 -12.45 -3.49 0.19
N LEU A 39 -11.30 -3.00 -0.26
CA LEU A 39 -10.18 -2.65 0.59
C LEU A 39 -10.05 -1.12 0.64
N PHE A 40 -10.05 -0.57 1.85
CA PHE A 40 -9.79 0.85 2.09
C PHE A 40 -8.41 1.00 2.72
N LEU A 41 -7.50 1.68 2.03
CA LEU A 41 -6.18 2.04 2.56
C LEU A 41 -6.17 3.54 2.84
N PHE A 42 -5.90 3.90 4.09
CA PHE A 42 -5.80 5.30 4.52
C PHE A 42 -4.42 5.57 5.12
N ILE A 43 -3.70 6.53 4.55
CA ILE A 43 -2.43 6.99 5.10
C ILE A 43 -2.67 8.14 6.07
N LYS A 44 -2.33 7.93 7.34
CA LYS A 44 -2.45 8.95 8.40
C LYS A 44 -1.26 9.91 8.38
N HIS A 45 -0.98 10.51 7.22
CA HIS A 45 0.13 11.44 7.05
C HIS A 45 -0.27 12.58 6.12
N THR A 46 0.19 13.79 6.40
CA THR A 46 -0.08 14.97 5.55
C THR A 46 0.96 15.19 4.47
N SER A 47 2.15 14.61 4.61
CA SER A 47 3.28 14.79 3.68
C SER A 47 3.57 13.56 2.80
N ALA A 48 2.67 12.59 2.75
CA ALA A 48 2.81 11.37 1.96
C ALA A 48 1.45 10.94 1.40
N ALA A 49 1.45 10.23 0.28
CA ALA A 49 0.27 9.72 -0.38
C ALA A 49 0.46 8.25 -0.75
N LEU A 50 -0.66 7.55 -0.95
CA LEU A 50 -0.69 6.23 -1.56
C LEU A 50 -1.22 6.38 -2.98
N THR A 51 -0.53 5.78 -3.93
CA THR A 51 -0.95 5.74 -5.34
C THR A 51 -0.93 4.30 -5.83
N VAL A 52 -1.75 4.02 -6.83
CA VAL A 52 -1.73 2.76 -7.58
C VAL A 52 -1.30 3.12 -8.99
N ASN A 53 -0.17 2.55 -9.43
CA ASN A 53 0.40 2.82 -10.75
C ASN A 53 1.01 1.54 -11.32
N GLU A 54 1.37 1.57 -12.60
CA GLU A 54 2.09 0.49 -13.27
C GLU A 54 3.50 0.32 -12.68
N ASN A 55 3.92 -0.95 -12.52
CA ASN A 55 5.20 -1.31 -11.94
C ASN A 55 6.01 -2.28 -12.84
N TYR A 56 5.61 -2.47 -14.09
CA TYR A 56 6.32 -3.36 -15.01
C TYR A 56 7.56 -2.68 -15.58
N ASP A 57 7.41 -1.45 -16.08
CA ASP A 57 8.48 -0.70 -16.72
C ASP A 57 9.39 0.04 -15.70
N PRO A 58 10.72 -0.16 -15.72
CA PRO A 58 11.66 0.57 -14.87
C PRO A 58 11.73 2.09 -15.13
N ASP A 59 11.37 2.58 -16.32
CA ASP A 59 11.35 4.00 -16.64
C ASP A 59 10.13 4.70 -16.01
N VAL A 60 8.97 4.02 -15.93
CA VAL A 60 7.79 4.49 -15.17
C VAL A 60 8.14 4.66 -13.69
N ARG A 61 8.92 3.72 -13.12
CA ARG A 61 9.37 3.79 -11.70
C ARG A 61 10.28 4.97 -11.37
N ARG A 62 10.99 5.53 -12.36
CA ARG A 62 11.95 6.62 -12.17
C ARG A 62 11.36 7.98 -12.50
N GLY A 63 10.46 8.02 -13.50
CA GLY A 63 9.91 9.26 -14.05
C GLY A 63 8.67 9.77 -13.31
N GLU A 64 7.82 8.89 -12.79
CA GLU A 64 6.50 9.27 -12.29
C GLU A 64 6.22 8.70 -10.88
N CYS A 65 6.12 9.63 -9.92
CA CYS A 65 4.97 9.65 -9.02
C CYS A 65 3.90 10.49 -9.73
#